data_AF-A0A9D7Y683-F1
#
_entry.id   AF-A0A9D7Y683-F1
#
_cell.length_a   1.000
_cell.length_b   1.000
_cell.length_c   1.000
_cell.angle_alpha   90.00
_cell.angle_beta   90.00
_cell.angle_gamma   90.00
#
_symmetry.space_group_name_H-M   'P 1'
#
loop_
_entity.id
_entity.type
_entity.pdbx_description
1 polymer ?
#
loop_
_entity_poly.entity_id
_entity_poly.type
_entity_poly.pdbx_seq_one_letter_code
_entity_poly.pdbx_strand_id
1 'polypeptide(L)' 'MDNIFIERFWRTIKYEHVYLNPTNDGQQLFKGIHTYMNYYNMERRHESLNYCTPYSQYQQNTN' A
#
# COMPACT_ATOMS: atom_id res chain seq x y z
N MET A 1 16.73 7.17 -10.70
CA MET A 1 15.67 6.41 -10.04
C MET A 1 14.36 6.99 -10.49
N ASP A 2 13.44 6.14 -10.96
CA ASP A 2 12.22 6.59 -11.63
C ASP A 2 11.10 6.80 -10.61
N ASN A 3 10.68 8.05 -10.40
CA ASN A 3 9.62 8.41 -9.44
C ASN A 3 8.25 7.82 -9.83
N ILE A 4 8.10 7.33 -11.06
CA ILE A 4 6.86 6.77 -11.60
C ILE A 4 6.28 5.65 -10.72
N PHE A 5 7.12 4.83 -10.07
CA PHE A 5 6.66 3.75 -9.20
C PHE A 5 6.05 4.29 -7.91
N ILE A 6 6.72 5.26 -7.29
CA ILE A 6 6.26 5.92 -6.06
C ILE A 6 4.96 6.68 -6.34
N GLU A 7 4.85 7.35 -7.48
CA GLU A 7 3.64 8.06 -7.89
C GLU A 7 2.45 7.12 -8.10
N ARG A 8 2.66 5.99 -8.80
CA ARG A 8 1.62 4.98 -8.99
C ARG A 8 1.14 4.41 -7.66
N PHE A 9 2.06 4.13 -6.76
CA PHE A 9 1.75 3.65 -5.41
C PHE A 9 0.89 4.65 -4.64
N TRP A 10 1.30 5.92 -4.59
CA TRP A 10 0.51 6.96 -3.93
C TRP A 10 -0.84 7.21 -4.60
N ARG A 11 -0.96 7.05 -5.92
CA ARG A 11 -2.24 7.12 -6.60
C ARG A 11 -3.19 6.03 -6.08
N THR A 12 -2.75 4.78 -6.03
CA THR A 12 -3.56 3.66 -5.51
C THR A 12 -4.08 3.94 -4.10
N ILE A 13 -3.21 4.38 -3.18
CA ILE A 13 -3.60 4.66 -1.79
C ILE A 13 -4.67 5.77 -1.71
N LYS A 14 -4.51 6.84 -2.51
CA LYS A 14 -5.48 7.94 -2.52
C LYS A 14 -6.85 7.46 -2.95
N TYR A 15 -6.92 6.70 -4.05
CA TYR A 15 -8.20 6.26 -4.61
C TYR A 15 -8.87 5.16 -3.79
N GLU A 16 -8.11 4.21 -3.24
CA GLU A 16 -8.68 3.06 -2.54
C GLU A 16 -8.89 3.30 -1.05
N HIS A 17 -8.23 4.28 -0.44
CA HIS A 17 -8.37 4.56 0.99
C HIS A 17 -8.74 6.00 1.28
N VAL A 18 -7.89 6.96 0.91
CA VAL A 18 -8.02 8.36 1.38
C VAL A 18 -9.30 9.02 0.89
N TYR A 19 -9.65 8.86 -0.38
CA TYR A 19 -10.87 9.45 -0.94
C TYR A 19 -12.15 8.74 -0.49
N LEU A 20 -12.06 7.47 -0.09
CA LEU A 20 -13.19 6.71 0.45
C LEU A 20 -13.39 6.95 1.96
N ASN A 21 -12.35 7.39 2.66
CA ASN A 21 -12.34 7.58 4.11
C ASN A 21 -11.87 9.00 4.46
N PRO A 22 -12.67 10.05 4.14
CA PRO A 22 -12.33 11.41 4.52
C PRO A 22 -12.30 11.52 6.04
N THR A 23 -11.25 12.16 6.56
CA THR A 23 -11.05 12.39 7.98
C THR A 23 -10.66 13.85 8.21
N ASN A 24 -11.17 14.41 9.31
CA ASN A 24 -10.89 15.78 9.72
C ASN A 24 -9.71 15.88 10.69
N ASP A 25 -9.13 14.74 11.08
CA ASP A 25 -8.02 14.65 12.02
C ASP A 25 -6.83 13.87 11.43
N GLY A 26 -5.64 14.44 11.59
CA GLY A 26 -4.40 13.87 11.08
C GLY A 26 -4.00 12.56 11.76
N GLN A 27 -4.33 12.38 13.05
CA GLN A 27 -4.02 11.12 13.74
C GLN A 27 -4.91 9.98 13.23
N GLN A 28 -6.18 10.26 12.97
CA GLN A 28 -7.09 9.31 12.33
C GLN A 28 -6.62 8.95 10.92
N LEU A 29 -6.17 9.92 10.12
CA LEU A 29 -5.60 9.65 8.80
C LEU A 29 -4.37 8.74 8.88
N PHE A 30 -3.47 9.04 9.81
CA PHE A 30 -2.26 8.24 10.01
C PHE A 30 -2.60 6.80 10.38
N LYS A 31 -3.53 6.58 11.32
CA LYS A 31 -3.99 5.24 11.71
C LYS A 31 -4.63 4.50 10.54
N GLY A 32 -5.47 5.18 9.76
CA GLY A 32 -6.11 4.61 8.56
C GLY A 32 -5.09 4.16 7.52
N ILE A 33 -4.12 5.03 7.20
CA ILE A 33 -3.03 4.71 6.27
C ILE A 33 -2.18 3.55 6.82
N HIS A 34 -1.85 3.54 8.10
CA HIS A 34 -1.07 2.45 8.71
C HIS A 34 -1.79 1.10 8.55
N THR A 35 -3.09 1.05 8.85
CA THR A 35 -3.90 -0.16 8.65
C THR A 35 -3.95 -0.56 7.17
N TYR A 36 -4.17 0.39 6.27
CA TYR A 36 -4.19 0.12 4.83
C TYR A 36 -2.84 -0.42 4.33
N MET A 37 -1.72 0.12 4.80
CA MET A 37 -0.38 -0.38 4.44
C MET A 37 -0.15 -1.80 4.92
N ASN A 38 -0.63 -2.15 6.12
CA ASN A 38 -0.54 -3.51 6.63
C ASN A 38 -1.28 -4.49 5.70
N TYR A 39 -2.53 -4.15 5.34
CA TYR A 39 -3.32 -4.91 4.37
C TYR A 39 -2.61 -5.01 3.01
N TYR A 40 -2.12 -3.89 2.46
CA TYR A 40 -1.45 -3.84 1.16
C TYR A 40 -0.21 -4.74 1.10
N ASN A 41 0.57 -4.78 2.18
CA ASN A 41 1.83 -5.51 2.25
C ASN A 41 1.67 -6.98 2.64
N MET A 42 0.71 -7.31 3.51
CA MET A 42 0.60 -8.65 4.09
C MET A 42 -0.52 -9.50 3.47
N GLU A 43 -1.59 -8.88 2.96
CA GLU A 43 -2.81 -9.59 2.57
C GLU A 43 -3.14 -9.44 1.08
N ARG A 44 -2.93 -8.23 0.52
CA ARG A 44 -3.23 -7.97 -0.88
C ARG A 44 -2.26 -8.72 -1.80
N ARG A 45 -2.84 -9.55 -2.67
CA ARG A 45 -2.12 -10.20 -3.78
C ARG A 45 -2.02 -9.25 -4.96
N HIS A 46 -0.84 -9.19 -5.57
CA HIS A 46 -0.58 -8.32 -6.71
C HIS A 46 -0.27 -9.16 -7.94
N GLU A 47 -0.98 -8.92 -9.04
CA GLU A 47 -0.77 -9.66 -10.30
C GLU A 47 0.66 -9.47 -10.82
N SER A 48 1.21 -8.27 -10.66
CA SER A 48 2.61 -7.97 -10.99
C SER A 48 3.64 -8.71 -10.14
N LEU A 49 3.20 -9.31 -9.02
CA LEU A 49 4.02 -10.13 -8.13
C LEU A 49 3.62 -11.61 -8.21
N ASN A 50 3.07 -12.07 -9.36
CA ASN A 50 2.58 -13.45 -9.53
C ASN A 50 1.54 -13.85 -8.47
N TYR A 51 0.66 -12.91 -8.10
CA TYR A 51 -0.33 -13.08 -7.03
C TYR A 51 0.27 -13.33 -5.63
N CYS A 52 1.55 -13.01 -5.41
CA CYS A 52 2.15 -12.93 -4.08
C CYS A 52 1.85 -11.58 -3.40
N THR A 53 2.06 -11.54 -2.09
CA THR A 53 2.01 -10.30 -1.30
C THR A 53 3.38 -9.61 -1.33
N PRO A 54 3.45 -8.27 -1.19
CA PRO A 54 4.72 -7.56 -1.18
C PRO A 54 5.67 -8.07 -0.10
N TYR A 55 5.14 -8.42 1.07
CA TYR A 55 5.92 -9.00 2.15
C TYR A 55 6.55 -10.34 1.77
N SER A 56 5.77 -11.26 1.17
CA SER A 56 6.28 -12.55 0.73
C SER A 56 7.38 -12.41 -0.33
N GLN A 57 7.20 -11.51 -1.30
CA GLN A 57 8.21 -11.24 -2.32
C GLN A 57 9.48 -10.64 -1.72
N TYR A 58 9.34 -9.71 -0.77
CA TYR A 58 10.48 -9.12 -0.07
C TYR A 58 11.30 -10.18 0.68
N GLN A 59 10.63 -11.08 1.41
CA GLN A 59 11.28 -12.18 2.12
C GLN A 59 12.02 -13.16 1.19
N GLN A 60 11.47 -13.44 0.00
CA GLN A 60 12.12 -14.28 -1.00
C GLN A 60 13.38 -13.62 -1.58
N ASN A 61 13.38 -12.31 -1.78
CA ASN A 61 14.51 -11.58 -2.34
C ASN A 61 15.65 -11.32 -1.32
N THR A 62 15.38 -11.49 -0.02
CA THR A 62 16.38 -11.31 1.05
C THR A 62 17.11 -12.60 1.45
N ASN A 63 16.78 -13.74 0.83
CA ASN A 63 17.48 -15.03 0.97
C ASN A 63 18.32 -15.31 -0.28
#